data_AF-A0A2U3BW25-F1
#
_entry.id   AF-A0A2U3BW25-F1
#
_cell.length_a   1.000
_cell.length_b   1.000
_cell.length_c   1.000
_cell.angle_alpha   90.00
_cell.angle_beta   90.00
_cell.angle_gamma   90.00
#
_symmetry.space_group_name_H-M   'P 1'
#
loop_
_entity.id
_entity.type
_entity.pdbx_description
1 polymer ?
#
loop_
_entity_poly.entity_id
_entity_poly.type
_entity_poly.pdbx_seq_one_letter_code
_entity_poly.pdbx_strand_id
1 'polypeptide(L)'
;MTSAHLFRSARLPGAAVAFAALALGALGPSAPARALVPAAAGCAAARLDVDANSGWAQIVASAPVVRQDPTADSESLGTLRRCALVPLRYRTEGGGGRQWYRLDDRAGWVSDQALHVLRPAPHI
;
A
#
# COMPACT_ATOMS: atom_id res chain seq x y z
N MET A 1 45.11 19.85 47.57
CA MET A 1 46.04 18.78 48.00
C MET A 1 45.35 17.46 47.69
N THR A 2 45.76 16.54 46.82
CA THR A 2 46.96 16.33 46.00
C THR A 2 46.60 15.26 44.96
N SER A 3 47.20 15.37 43.77
CA SER A 3 47.07 14.53 42.58
C SER A 3 47.27 13.02 42.78
N ALA A 4 46.70 12.20 41.88
CA ALA A 4 47.43 11.10 41.25
C ALA A 4 46.78 10.67 39.92
N HIS A 5 47.52 10.89 38.84
CA HIS A 5 47.26 10.38 37.49
C HIS A 5 47.60 8.89 37.40
N LEU A 6 46.81 8.12 36.64
CA LEU A 6 47.31 6.91 35.96
C LEU A 6 46.68 6.80 34.58
N PHE A 7 47.39 7.40 33.60
CA PHE A 7 47.31 7.05 32.19
C PHE A 7 47.87 5.63 32.01
N ARG A 8 47.13 4.75 31.33
CA ARG A 8 47.71 3.52 30.78
C ARG A 8 47.36 3.39 29.31
N SER A 9 48.30 3.85 28.49
CA SER A 9 48.35 3.60 27.05
C SER A 9 48.64 2.12 26.79
N ALA A 10 47.86 1.48 25.91
CA ALA A 10 48.23 0.21 25.30
C ALA A 10 48.10 0.34 23.77
N ARG A 11 49.16 -0.14 23.11
CA ARG A 11 49.51 0.07 21.70
C ARG A 11 48.63 -0.75 20.76
N LEU A 12 48.34 -0.15 19.61
CA LEU A 12 47.78 -0.76 18.41
C LEU A 12 48.75 -1.80 17.81
N PRO A 13 48.26 -2.94 17.32
CA PRO A 13 48.83 -3.61 16.17
C PRO A 13 47.95 -3.34 14.95
N GLY A 14 48.57 -2.84 13.89
CA GLY A 14 47.94 -2.59 12.61
C GLY A 14 47.48 -3.86 11.92
N ALA A 15 46.46 -3.71 11.08
CA ALA A 15 46.26 -4.54 9.91
C ALA A 15 45.70 -3.62 8.82
N ALA A 16 46.50 -3.44 7.78
CA ALA A 16 46.11 -2.82 6.54
C ALA A 16 45.16 -3.73 5.73
N VAL A 17 44.71 -3.21 4.58
CA VAL A 17 44.02 -3.89 3.47
C VAL A 17 42.51 -4.00 3.69
N ALA A 18 41.60 -3.59 2.80
CA ALA A 18 41.67 -3.39 1.37
C ALA A 18 40.79 -2.21 0.93
N PHE A 19 41.18 -1.56 -0.16
CA PHE A 19 40.30 -0.76 -1.00
C PHE A 19 39.12 -1.62 -1.49
N ALA A 20 37.93 -1.39 -0.97
CA ALA A 20 36.70 -1.73 -1.66
C ALA A 20 36.25 -0.48 -2.43
N ALA A 21 36.69 -0.35 -3.67
CA ALA A 21 36.08 0.56 -4.63
C ALA A 21 34.65 0.06 -4.90
N LEU A 22 33.70 0.55 -4.09
CA LEU A 22 32.29 0.40 -4.40
C LEU A 22 32.01 1.26 -5.63
N ALA A 23 31.82 0.58 -6.75
CA ALA A 23 31.31 1.14 -7.98
C ALA A 23 30.00 1.88 -7.69
N LEU A 24 30.06 3.21 -7.65
CA LEU A 24 28.92 4.10 -7.83
C LEU A 24 28.47 4.02 -9.30
N GLY A 25 27.93 2.87 -9.68
CA GLY A 25 27.38 2.60 -10.99
C GLY A 25 25.85 2.60 -10.93
N ALA A 26 25.25 3.59 -11.58
CA ALA A 26 23.87 3.62 -12.05
C ALA A 26 22.75 3.68 -10.99
N LEU A 27 22.58 4.87 -10.39
CA LEU A 27 21.24 5.37 -10.07
C LEU A 27 20.54 5.74 -11.40
N GLY A 28 20.16 4.74 -12.19
CA GLY A 28 19.18 4.93 -13.24
C GLY A 28 17.82 5.24 -12.62
N PRO A 29 16.94 6.02 -13.27
CA PRO A 29 15.60 6.28 -12.76
C PRO A 29 14.92 4.94 -12.49
N SER A 30 14.55 4.72 -11.22
CA SER A 30 13.82 3.55 -10.76
C SER A 30 12.51 3.49 -11.51
N ALA A 31 12.43 2.64 -12.53
CA ALA A 31 11.17 2.30 -13.17
C ALA A 31 10.21 1.78 -12.08
N PRO A 32 8.94 2.18 -12.08
CA PRO A 32 7.99 1.69 -11.09
C PRO A 32 7.96 0.16 -11.13
N ALA A 33 8.09 -0.46 -9.95
CA ALA A 33 8.05 -1.90 -9.82
C ALA A 33 6.66 -2.41 -10.22
N ARG A 34 6.56 -3.01 -11.41
CA ARG A 34 5.31 -3.63 -11.89
C ARG A 34 5.10 -4.96 -11.16
N ALA A 35 4.19 -4.96 -10.20
CA ALA A 35 3.78 -6.18 -9.51
C ALA A 35 2.58 -6.83 -10.22
N LEU A 36 2.64 -8.14 -10.46
CA LEU A 36 1.47 -8.93 -10.82
C LEU A 36 0.76 -9.28 -9.52
N VAL A 37 -0.46 -8.75 -9.31
CA VAL A 37 -1.23 -9.05 -8.10
C VAL A 37 -2.19 -10.20 -8.41
N PRO A 38 -2.27 -11.24 -7.57
CA PRO A 38 -3.24 -12.30 -7.75
C PRO A 38 -4.66 -11.71 -7.77
N ALA A 39 -5.45 -12.13 -8.76
CA ALA A 39 -6.85 -11.74 -8.86
C ALA A 39 -7.73 -12.60 -7.96
N ALA A 40 -8.93 -12.08 -7.71
CA ALA A 40 -10.01 -12.86 -7.13
C ALA A 40 -10.45 -14.00 -8.05
N ALA A 41 -11.04 -15.04 -7.46
CA ALA A 41 -11.49 -16.22 -8.18
C ALA A 41 -12.47 -15.87 -9.32
N GLY A 42 -12.15 -16.36 -10.53
CA GLY A 42 -12.96 -16.09 -11.73
C GLY A 42 -12.81 -14.67 -12.28
N CYS A 43 -11.75 -13.96 -11.91
CA CYS A 43 -11.34 -12.70 -12.53
C CYS A 43 -9.90 -12.80 -13.07
N ALA A 44 -9.58 -12.01 -14.09
CA ALA A 44 -8.24 -11.96 -14.64
C ALA A 44 -7.27 -11.24 -13.69
N ALA A 45 -6.04 -11.74 -13.60
CA ALA A 45 -4.94 -11.07 -12.92
C ALA A 45 -4.70 -9.69 -13.53
N ALA A 46 -4.36 -8.73 -12.68
CA ALA A 46 -4.16 -7.34 -13.06
C ALA A 46 -2.71 -6.93 -12.89
N ARG A 47 -2.21 -6.14 -13.85
CA ARG A 47 -0.98 -5.35 -13.66
C ARG A 47 -1.41 -3.98 -13.18
N LEU A 48 -0.98 -3.61 -11.98
CA LEU A 48 -1.24 -2.30 -11.39
C LEU A 48 0.05 -1.49 -11.42
N ASP A 49 -0.06 -0.21 -11.79
CA ASP A 49 1.02 0.74 -11.54
C ASP A 49 0.84 1.24 -10.10
N VAL A 50 1.74 0.79 -9.24
CA VAL A 50 1.52 0.79 -7.80
C VAL A 50 2.14 2.04 -7.18
N ASP A 51 1.49 3.19 -7.33
CA ASP A 51 1.79 4.37 -6.51
C ASP A 51 1.55 4.04 -5.03
N ALA A 52 2.54 4.28 -4.18
CA ALA A 52 2.54 3.89 -2.77
C ALA A 52 1.35 4.44 -1.95
N ASN A 53 0.69 5.49 -2.43
CA ASN A 53 -0.33 6.22 -1.68
C ASN A 53 -1.77 5.82 -2.03
N SER A 54 -1.97 4.94 -3.01
CA SER A 54 -3.30 4.53 -3.47
C SER A 54 -3.61 3.08 -3.15
N GLY A 55 -4.78 2.82 -2.55
CA GLY A 55 -5.31 1.48 -2.39
C GLY A 55 -5.88 0.95 -3.71
N TRP A 56 -5.99 -0.37 -3.83
CA TRP A 56 -6.56 -1.01 -5.01
C TRP A 56 -7.41 -2.21 -4.62
N ALA A 57 -8.53 -2.38 -5.29
CA ALA A 57 -9.37 -3.55 -5.14
C ALA A 57 -9.91 -4.05 -6.48
N GLN A 58 -10.24 -5.33 -6.51
CA GLN A 58 -10.99 -5.95 -7.60
C GLN A 58 -12.42 -6.24 -7.13
N ILE A 59 -13.40 -5.94 -7.96
CA ILE A 59 -14.81 -6.20 -7.66
C ILE A 59 -15.12 -7.69 -7.84
N VAL A 60 -15.66 -8.32 -6.81
CA VAL A 60 -15.98 -9.77 -6.83
C VAL A 60 -17.47 -10.05 -6.85
N ALA A 61 -18.27 -9.15 -6.27
CA ALA A 61 -19.72 -9.25 -6.30
C ALA A 61 -20.29 -8.95 -7.69
N SER A 62 -21.44 -9.55 -7.98
CA SER A 62 -22.23 -9.22 -9.17
C SER A 62 -22.97 -7.91 -8.94
N ALA A 63 -22.50 -6.84 -9.59
CA ALA A 63 -23.12 -5.51 -9.55
C ALA A 63 -23.26 -4.86 -8.16
N PRO A 64 -22.19 -4.73 -7.36
CA PRO A 64 -22.30 -4.06 -6.07
C PRO A 64 -22.64 -2.59 -6.22
N VAL A 65 -23.43 -2.10 -5.25
CA VAL A 65 -23.93 -0.74 -5.23
C VAL A 65 -22.86 0.20 -4.67
N VAL A 66 -22.67 1.31 -5.37
CA VAL A 66 -21.90 2.46 -4.88
C VAL A 66 -22.85 3.35 -4.10
N ARG A 67 -22.45 3.70 -2.89
CA ARG A 67 -23.27 4.40 -1.90
C ARG A 67 -22.76 5.83 -1.67
N GLN A 68 -23.65 6.77 -1.40
CA GLN A 68 -23.26 8.16 -1.12
C GLN A 68 -22.42 8.28 0.16
N ASP A 69 -22.80 7.53 1.19
CA ASP A 69 -22.17 7.48 2.51
C ASP A 69 -21.76 6.04 2.85
N PRO A 70 -20.85 5.83 3.83
CA PRO A 70 -20.40 4.49 4.24
C PRO A 70 -21.46 3.76 5.08
N THR A 71 -22.67 3.61 4.55
CA THR A 71 -23.77 2.86 5.15
C THR A 71 -24.66 2.23 4.07
N ALA A 72 -25.26 1.09 4.39
CA ALA A 72 -26.11 0.33 3.46
C ALA A 72 -27.38 1.07 3.05
N ASP A 73 -27.88 1.95 3.93
CA ASP A 73 -29.14 2.67 3.76
C ASP A 73 -29.01 4.00 2.99
N SER A 74 -27.78 4.41 2.67
CA SER A 74 -27.56 5.66 1.94
C SER A 74 -27.92 5.55 0.46
N GLU A 75 -28.05 6.71 -0.18
CA GLU A 75 -28.41 6.81 -1.59
C GLU A 75 -27.48 5.98 -2.49
N SER A 76 -28.07 5.28 -3.45
CA SER A 76 -27.33 4.54 -4.47
C SER A 76 -26.89 5.48 -5.58
N LEU A 77 -25.58 5.64 -5.75
CA LEU A 77 -24.96 6.43 -6.81
C LEU A 77 -24.69 5.63 -8.10
N GLY A 78 -24.88 4.31 -8.07
CA GLY A 78 -24.72 3.43 -9.22
C GLY A 78 -24.19 2.05 -8.84
N THR A 79 -23.67 1.32 -9.83
CA THR A 79 -23.10 -0.02 -9.63
C THR A 79 -21.73 -0.16 -10.27
N LEU A 80 -20.96 -1.13 -9.78
CA LEU A 80 -19.67 -1.51 -10.36
C LEU A 80 -19.78 -2.83 -11.10
N ARG A 81 -18.96 -3.02 -12.13
CA ARG A 81 -18.92 -4.27 -12.87
C ARG A 81 -18.05 -5.30 -12.14
N ARG A 82 -18.48 -6.56 -12.10
CA ARG A 82 -17.65 -7.68 -11.61
C ARG A 82 -16.31 -7.73 -12.37
N CYS A 83 -15.24 -8.06 -11.65
CA CYS A 83 -13.85 -8.08 -12.09
C CYS A 83 -13.24 -6.73 -12.47
N ALA A 84 -13.96 -5.61 -12.32
CA ALA A 84 -13.38 -4.29 -12.48
C ALA A 84 -12.31 -4.05 -11.40
N LEU A 85 -11.23 -3.39 -11.79
CA LEU A 85 -10.25 -2.85 -10.85
C LEU A 85 -10.66 -1.42 -10.52
N VAL A 86 -10.67 -1.11 -9.23
CA VAL A 86 -11.00 0.22 -8.75
C VAL A 86 -9.91 0.75 -7.84
N PRO A 87 -9.46 2.00 -8.05
CA PRO A 87 -8.57 2.67 -7.12
C PRO A 87 -9.35 3.10 -5.89
N LEU A 88 -8.73 2.93 -4.72
CA LEU A 88 -9.32 3.21 -3.41
C LEU A 88 -8.57 4.36 -2.76
N ARG A 89 -9.31 5.39 -2.33
CA ARG A 89 -8.74 6.60 -1.73
C ARG A 89 -8.46 6.46 -0.24
N TYR A 90 -9.44 5.94 0.50
CA TYR A 90 -9.34 5.67 1.94
C TYR A 90 -10.39 4.63 2.35
N ARG A 91 -10.22 4.06 3.54
CA ARG A 91 -11.19 3.18 4.20
C ARG A 91 -11.65 3.77 5.53
N THR A 92 -12.87 3.43 5.92
CA THR A 92 -13.45 3.77 7.22
C THR A 92 -14.29 2.61 7.71
N GLU A 93 -14.48 2.54 9.02
CA GLU A 93 -15.62 1.82 9.57
C GLU A 93 -16.89 2.63 9.31
N GLY A 94 -18.00 1.94 8.98
CA GLY A 94 -19.28 2.57 8.67
C GLY A 94 -20.45 1.80 9.24
N GLY A 95 -21.64 2.06 8.69
CA GLY A 95 -22.91 1.49 9.16
C GLY A 95 -22.84 -0.03 9.31
N GLY A 96 -23.23 -0.52 10.49
CA GLY A 96 -23.26 -1.96 10.81
C GLY A 96 -21.91 -2.60 11.12
N GLY A 97 -20.89 -1.81 11.51
CA GLY A 97 -19.55 -2.32 11.88
C GLY A 97 -18.75 -2.86 10.69
N ARG A 98 -19.10 -2.40 9.48
CA ARG A 98 -18.49 -2.86 8.23
C ARG A 98 -17.40 -1.92 7.78
N GLN A 99 -16.43 -2.46 7.06
CA GLN A 99 -15.42 -1.66 6.39
C GLN A 99 -15.98 -1.15 5.07
N TRP A 100 -15.81 0.15 4.83
CA TRP A 100 -16.24 0.84 3.62
C TRP A 100 -15.04 1.52 2.97
N TYR A 101 -15.00 1.48 1.65
CA TYR A 101 -13.91 2.03 0.86
C TYR A 101 -14.41 3.15 -0.05
N ARG A 102 -13.74 4.29 0.03
CA ARG A 102 -13.98 5.42 -0.87
C ARG A 102 -13.29 5.14 -2.20
N LEU A 103 -14.03 5.30 -3.29
CA LEU A 103 -13.47 5.23 -4.65
C LEU A 103 -12.67 6.51 -4.95
N ASP A 104 -11.53 6.35 -5.62
CA ASP A 104 -10.67 7.49 -6.01
C ASP A 104 -11.05 8.06 -7.39
N ASP A 105 -11.52 7.20 -8.31
CA ASP A 105 -11.90 7.57 -9.68
C ASP A 105 -13.30 8.21 -9.79
N ARG A 106 -14.12 8.10 -8.73
CA ARG A 106 -15.50 8.60 -8.71
C ARG A 106 -15.99 8.86 -7.29
N ALA A 107 -17.12 9.56 -7.20
CA ALA A 107 -17.80 9.71 -5.93
C ALA A 107 -18.47 8.40 -5.48
N GLY A 108 -18.40 8.15 -4.18
CA GLY A 108 -19.14 7.11 -3.48
C GLY A 108 -18.28 6.10 -2.75
N TRP A 109 -18.97 5.22 -2.03
CA TRP A 109 -18.42 4.21 -1.15
C TRP A 109 -18.86 2.82 -1.57
N VAL A 110 -18.00 1.84 -1.36
CA VAL A 110 -18.31 0.43 -1.59
C VAL A 110 -17.93 -0.38 -0.36
N SER A 111 -18.79 -1.34 0.00
CA SER A 111 -18.60 -2.23 1.13
C SER A 111 -17.49 -3.26 0.87
N ASP A 112 -16.74 -3.63 1.90
CA ASP A 112 -15.71 -4.67 1.88
C ASP A 112 -16.20 -6.02 1.33
N GLN A 113 -17.47 -6.36 1.55
CA GLN A 113 -18.07 -7.61 1.07
C GLN A 113 -18.12 -7.72 -0.46
N ALA A 114 -18.06 -6.60 -1.16
CA ALA A 114 -18.18 -6.56 -2.62
C ALA A 114 -16.83 -6.70 -3.33
N LEU A 115 -15.72 -6.68 -2.59
CA LEU A 115 -14.40 -6.44 -3.12
C LEU A 115 -13.36 -7.41 -2.58
N HIS A 116 -12.34 -7.65 -3.39
CA HIS A 116 -11.10 -8.29 -2.99
C HIS A 116 -10.02 -7.21 -2.97
N VAL A 117 -9.57 -6.85 -1.77
CA VAL A 117 -8.53 -5.85 -1.57
C VAL A 117 -7.21 -6.40 -2.07
N LEU A 118 -6.68 -5.80 -3.12
CA LEU A 118 -5.35 -6.10 -3.68
C LEU A 118 -4.26 -5.35 -2.93
N ARG A 119 -4.57 -4.11 -2.55
CA ARG A 119 -3.74 -3.25 -1.71
C ARG A 119 -4.64 -2.45 -0.77
N PRO A 120 -4.36 -2.45 0.54
CA PRO A 120 -5.12 -1.64 1.50
C PRO A 120 -5.05 -0.14 1.19
N ALA A 121 -6.18 0.55 1.31
CA ALA A 121 -6.23 2.00 1.34
C ALA A 121 -5.90 2.52 2.76
N PRO A 122 -5.44 3.78 2.90
CA PRO A 122 -5.26 4.42 4.21
C PRO A 122 -6.56 4.43 5.02
N HIS A 123 -6.48 4.23 6.33
CA HIS A 123 -7.62 4.39 7.24
C HIS A 123 -7.74 5.86 7.66
N ILE A 124 -8.96 6.37 7.75
CA ILE A 124 -9.27 7.72 8.25
C ILE A 124 -10.15 7.69 9.49
#